data_AF-A0A0G1APK1-F1
#
_entry.id   AF-A0A0G1APK1-F1
#
_cell.length_a   1.000
_cell.length_b   1.000
_cell.length_c   1.000
_cell.angle_alpha   90.00
_cell.angle_beta   90.00
_cell.angle_gamma   90.00
#
_symmetry.space_group_name_H-M   'P 1'
#
loop_
_entity.id
_entity.type
_entity.pdbx_description
1 polymer ?
#
loop_
_entity_poly.entity_id
_entity_poly.type
_entity_poly.pdbx_seq_one_letter_code
_entity_poly.pdbx_strand_id
1 'polypeptide(L)'
;MLKLNQLLERFKNLTNNEKVRKQLIVEVLVNNEIPININQISISKNTIFIKTKPIIKTEVLLKKEKILKQIKEIGCLSFISNIQ
;
A
#
# COMPACT_ATOMS: atom_id res chain seq x y z
N MET A 1 23.51 27.36 8.39
CA MET A 1 22.68 26.59 9.34
C MET A 1 21.42 26.16 8.61
N LEU A 2 21.21 24.86 8.37
CA LEU A 2 20.02 24.36 7.66
C LEU A 2 18.79 24.69 8.51
N LYS A 3 17.79 25.35 7.92
CA LYS A 3 16.51 25.57 8.58
C LYS A 3 15.81 24.21 8.73
N LEU A 4 15.20 23.95 9.89
CA LEU A 4 14.52 22.69 10.19
C LEU A 4 13.58 22.26 9.05
N ASN A 5 12.86 23.20 8.44
CA ASN A 5 11.96 22.94 7.32
C ASN A 5 12.68 22.34 6.09
N GLN A 6 13.87 22.83 5.76
CA GLN A 6 14.67 22.31 4.63
C GLN A 6 15.23 20.92 4.92
N LEU A 7 15.49 20.62 6.19
CA LEU A 7 15.91 19.29 6.62
C LEU A 7 14.74 18.30 6.51
N LEU A 8 13.55 18.68 7.00
CA LEU A 8 12.33 17.87 6.92
C LEU A 8 11.89 17.60 5.48
N GLU A 9 12.07 18.56 4.56
CA GLU A 9 11.78 18.32 3.14
C GLU A 9 12.64 17.22 2.52
N ARG A 10 13.92 17.09 2.92
CA ARG A 10 14.79 16.01 2.45
C ARG A 10 14.32 14.65 2.96
N PHE A 11 13.75 14.60 4.17
CA PHE A 11 13.15 13.39 4.73
C PHE A 11 11.82 13.01 4.07
N LYS A 12 11.09 13.97 3.49
CA LYS A 12 9.82 13.71 2.78
C LYS A 12 9.99 12.76 1.58
N ASN A 13 11.15 12.83 0.92
CA ASN A 13 11.44 11.98 -0.25
C ASN A 13 12.01 10.60 0.12
N LEU A 14 12.55 10.43 1.34
CA LEU A 14 13.08 9.15 1.83
C LEU A 14 11.98 8.10 2.04
N THR A 15 10.76 8.53 2.37
CA THR A 15 9.60 7.66 2.62
C THR A 15 9.01 7.05 1.36
N ASN A 16 9.42 7.52 0.18
CA ASN A 16 8.86 7.09 -1.11
C ASN A 16 9.54 5.82 -1.67
N ASN A 17 9.90 4.89 -0.80
CA ASN A 17 10.52 3.63 -1.17
C ASN A 17 9.45 2.57 -1.45
N GLU A 18 9.64 1.74 -2.47
CA GLU A 18 8.72 0.66 -2.84
C GLU A 18 8.47 -0.30 -1.67
N LYS A 19 9.48 -0.54 -0.84
CA LYS A 19 9.35 -1.37 0.37
C LYS A 19 8.34 -0.78 1.36
N VAL A 20 8.41 0.51 1.63
CA VAL A 20 7.51 1.22 2.55
C VAL A 20 6.07 1.21 2.01
N ARG A 21 5.90 1.42 0.70
CA ARG A 21 4.59 1.34 0.04
C ARG A 21 3.96 -0.04 0.18
N LYS A 22 4.72 -1.12 -0.05
CA LYS A 22 4.24 -2.50 0.14
C LYS A 22 3.86 -2.75 1.59
N GLN A 23 4.65 -2.23 2.53
CA GLN A 23 4.45 -2.41 3.96
C GLN A 23 3.16 -1.73 4.44
N LEU A 24 2.88 -0.51 3.97
CA LEU A 24 1.61 0.19 4.22
C LEU A 24 0.40 -0.56 3.64
N ILE A 25 0.54 -1.14 2.44
CA ILE A 25 -0.53 -1.95 1.84
C ILE A 25 -0.80 -3.22 2.66
N VAL A 26 0.25 -3.89 3.14
CA VAL A 26 0.12 -5.03 4.06
C VAL A 26 -0.61 -4.62 5.32
N GLU A 27 -0.26 -3.49 5.91
CA GLU A 27 -0.91 -3.00 7.13
C GLU A 27 -2.41 -2.76 6.93
N VAL A 28 -2.81 -2.14 5.82
CA VAL A 28 -4.23 -1.97 5.46
C VAL A 28 -4.92 -3.33 5.28
N LEU A 29 -4.27 -4.31 4.67
CA LEU A 29 -4.83 -5.65 4.45
C LEU A 29 -4.99 -6.42 5.77
N VAL A 30 -3.99 -6.36 6.65
CA VAL A 30 -4.02 -6.96 7.99
C VAL A 30 -5.11 -6.33 8.86
N ASN A 31 -5.29 -5.01 8.80
CA ASN A 31 -6.36 -4.30 9.50
C ASN A 31 -7.76 -4.69 9.01
N ASN A 32 -7.87 -5.29 7.81
CA ASN A 32 -9.12 -5.85 7.29
C ASN A 32 -9.19 -7.39 7.44
N GLU A 33 -8.37 -7.96 8.33
CA GLU A 33 -8.31 -9.39 8.67
C GLU A 33 -7.79 -10.28 7.52
N ILE A 34 -7.02 -9.72 6.60
CA ILE A 34 -6.49 -10.45 5.44
C ILE A 34 -4.99 -10.73 5.68
N PRO A 35 -4.60 -11.97 6.05
CA PRO A 35 -3.21 -12.29 6.38
C PRO A 35 -2.37 -12.38 5.10
N ILE A 36 -1.62 -11.32 4.80
CA ILE A 36 -0.76 -11.22 3.60
C ILE A 36 0.65 -10.79 4.00
N ASN A 37 1.64 -11.38 3.34
CA ASN A 37 3.05 -11.01 3.51
C ASN A 37 3.51 -10.05 2.39
N ILE A 38 4.51 -9.20 2.68
CA ILE A 38 5.11 -8.27 1.71
C ILE A 38 5.55 -8.99 0.43
N ASN A 39 6.07 -10.22 0.54
CA ASN A 39 6.55 -11.00 -0.60
C ASN A 39 5.43 -11.43 -1.56
N GLN A 40 4.18 -11.40 -1.12
CA GLN A 40 3.00 -11.76 -1.91
C GLN A 40 2.40 -10.55 -2.63
N ILE A 41 2.91 -9.34 -2.38
CA ILE A 41 2.41 -8.11 -2.97
C ILE A 41 3.44 -7.55 -3.94
N SER A 42 2.99 -7.30 -5.17
CA SER A 42 3.73 -6.54 -6.16
C SER A 42 2.91 -5.33 -6.58
N ILE A 43 3.54 -4.16 -6.65
CA ILE A 43 2.91 -2.94 -7.15
C ILE A 43 3.48 -2.72 -8.53
N SER A 44 2.63 -2.70 -9.55
CA SER A 44 3.04 -2.37 -10.91
C SER A 44 2.14 -1.29 -11.47
N LYS A 45 2.75 -0.18 -11.87
CA LYS A 45 2.07 1.05 -12.31
C LYS A 45 1.09 1.55 -11.24
N ASN A 46 -0.19 1.27 -11.43
CA ASN A 46 -1.31 1.73 -10.60
C ASN A 46 -2.13 0.55 -10.03
N THR A 47 -1.65 -0.68 -10.21
CA THR A 47 -2.33 -1.91 -9.80
C THR A 47 -1.52 -2.64 -8.73
N ILE A 48 -2.21 -3.04 -7.67
CA ILE A 48 -1.67 -3.94 -6.64
C ILE A 48 -1.99 -5.36 -7.08
N PHE A 49 -0.95 -6.18 -7.22
CA PHE A 49 -1.05 -7.60 -7.52
C PHE A 49 -0.82 -8.42 -6.26
N ILE A 50 -1.78 -9.27 -5.92
CA ILE A 50 -1.78 -10.08 -4.70
C ILE A 50 -1.67 -11.57 -5.08
N LYS A 51 -0.50 -12.14 -4.87
CA LYS A 51 -0.21 -13.57 -5.09
C LYS A 51 -0.47 -14.36 -3.83
N THR A 52 -1.74 -14.70 -3.59
CA THR A 52 -2.18 -15.47 -2.40
C THR A 52 -3.01 -16.69 -2.77
N LYS A 53 -3.38 -17.49 -1.76
CA LYS A 53 -4.28 -18.63 -1.90
C LYS A 53 -5.66 -18.18 -2.40
N PRO A 54 -6.40 -18.99 -3.18
CA PRO A 54 -7.71 -18.63 -3.71
C PRO A 54 -8.71 -18.14 -2.65
N ILE A 55 -8.70 -18.74 -1.45
CA ILE A 55 -9.56 -18.36 -0.32
C ILE A 55 -9.36 -16.87 0.04
N ILE A 56 -8.11 -16.47 0.18
CA ILE A 56 -7.71 -15.09 0.52
C ILE A 56 -8.03 -14.14 -0.64
N LYS A 57 -7.89 -14.59 -1.90
CA LYS A 57 -8.26 -13.78 -3.07
C LYS A 57 -9.76 -13.43 -3.08
N THR A 58 -10.61 -14.38 -2.70
CA THR A 58 -12.05 -14.14 -2.60
C THR A 58 -12.36 -13.09 -1.53
N GLU A 59 -11.71 -13.17 -0.36
CA GLU A 59 -11.88 -12.18 0.71
C GLU A 59 -11.41 -10.78 0.29
N VAL A 60 -10.26 -10.69 -0.38
CA VAL A 60 -9.75 -9.44 -0.95
C VAL A 60 -10.73 -8.87 -1.97
N LEU A 61 -11.31 -9.72 -2.82
CA LEU A 61 -12.28 -9.30 -3.83
C LEU A 61 -13.56 -8.76 -3.18
N LEU A 62 -14.08 -9.42 -2.15
CA LEU A 62 -15.26 -9.00 -1.40
C LEU A 62 -15.06 -7.66 -0.69
N LYS A 63 -13.86 -7.44 -0.12
CA LYS A 63 -13.52 -6.21 0.60
C LYS A 63 -12.81 -5.16 -0.27
N LYS A 64 -12.72 -5.38 -1.59
CA LYS A 64 -11.89 -4.61 -2.54
C LYS A 64 -12.16 -3.12 -2.51
N GLU A 65 -13.42 -2.71 -2.54
CA GLU A 65 -13.78 -1.29 -2.59
C GLU A 65 -13.39 -0.55 -1.32
N LYS A 66 -13.60 -1.18 -0.16
CA LYS A 66 -13.22 -0.64 1.15
C LYS A 66 -11.70 -0.47 1.25
N ILE A 67 -10.96 -1.50 0.85
CA ILE A 67 -9.49 -1.50 0.85
C ILE A 67 -8.96 -0.42 -0.11
N LEU A 68 -9.54 -0.29 -1.32
CA LEU A 68 -9.15 0.75 -2.27
C LEU A 68 -9.39 2.17 -1.74
N LYS A 69 -10.48 2.42 -1.01
CA LYS A 69 -10.73 3.71 -0.37
C LYS A 69 -9.66 4.04 0.67
N GLN A 70 -9.36 3.09 1.57
CA GLN A 70 -8.32 3.27 2.60
C GLN A 70 -6.93 3.47 2.00
N ILE A 71 -6.61 2.77 0.91
CA ILE A 71 -5.33 2.95 0.21
C ILE A 71 -5.25 4.33 -0.45
N LYS A 72 -6.35 4.86 -0.99
CA LYS A 72 -6.37 6.21 -1.59
C LYS A 72 -6.24 7.33 -0.57
N GLU A 73 -6.70 7.12 0.66
CA GLU A 73 -6.53 8.07 1.77
C GLU A 73 -5.05 8.22 2.18
N ILE A 74 -4.24 7.19 1.92
CA ILE A 74 -2.78 7.26 2.11
C ILE A 74 -2.18 8.08 0.96
N GLY A 75 -1.73 9.31 1.25
CA GLY A 75 -1.24 10.25 0.24
C GLY A 75 -0.16 9.70 -0.70
N CYS A 76 0.70 8.79 -0.22
CA CYS A 76 1.75 8.12 -1.01
C CYS A 76 1.23 7.01 -1.96
N LEU A 77 -0.04 6.62 -1.85
CA LEU A 77 -0.68 5.54 -2.61
C LEU A 77 -1.91 5.99 -3.41
N SER A 78 -2.17 7.30 -3.45
CA SER A 78 -3.30 7.94 -4.12
C SER A 78 -3.43 7.62 -5.62
N PHE A 79 -2.33 7.24 -6.28
CA PHE A 79 -2.33 6.84 -7.69
C PHE A 79 -2.87 5.42 -7.94
N ILE A 80 -3.07 4.61 -6.89
CA ILE A 80 -3.53 3.23 -7.04
C ILE A 80 -5.00 3.21 -7.44
N SER A 81 -5.28 2.59 -8.58
CA SER A 81 -6.61 2.53 -9.19
C SER A 81 -7.23 1.14 -9.15
N ASN A 82 -6.45 0.08 -8.95
CA ASN A 82 -6.94 -1.29 -9.02
C ASN A 82 -6.20 -2.29 -8.12
N ILE A 83 -6.87 -3.39 -7.76
CA ILE A 83 -6.33 -4.55 -7.03
C ILE A 83 -6.68 -5.82 -7.82
N GLN A 84 -5.69 -6.66 -8.09
CA GLN A 84 -5.78 -7.89 -8.90
C GLN A 84 -5.10 -9.09 -8.22
#